data_AF-A0A919DYQ7-F1
#
_entry.id   AF-A0A919DYQ7-F1
#
_cell.length_a   1.000
_cell.length_b   1.000
_cell.length_c   1.000
_cell.angle_alpha   90.00
_cell.angle_beta   90.00
_cell.angle_gamma   90.00
#
_symmetry.space_group_name_H-M   'P 1'
#
loop_
_entity.id
_entity.type
_entity.pdbx_description
1 polymer ?
#
loop_
_entity_poly.entity_id
_entity_poly.type
_entity_poly.pdbx_seq_one_letter_code
_entity_poly.pdbx_strand_id
1 'polypeptide(L)'
;MNAEIELELVVVAAAAVAADVRLLELRRPDGAELPAWSAGAHIDMLLDDGLVRQYSLCGDPTDRSRWQVAVLREPDSRGGSAHVHDKLGEGDPVKARGPRHHCELKPAAAYVFVAGGIGITPILPMPAAADAAGADWRLSSGGRTRGSMAFVDDLAARHGDRVVVRPQDETGLLDLPVGPDQDGRRVSGAGHGAAPGGRDQPGRPRQPVRSTAPTARAAEDLERQATARLLHPPHRPPPAGRRL
;
A
#
# COMPACT_ATOMS: atom_id res chain seq x y z
N MET A 1 7.32 -22.17 -7.19
CA MET A 1 8.46 -21.30 -6.83
C MET A 1 8.83 -20.55 -8.09
N ASN A 2 8.41 -19.29 -8.25
CA ASN A 2 8.93 -18.46 -9.33
C ASN A 2 10.38 -18.13 -8.97
N ALA A 3 11.32 -18.55 -9.82
CA ALA A 3 12.70 -18.09 -9.70
C ALA A 3 12.70 -16.57 -9.75
N GLU A 4 13.41 -15.92 -8.83
CA GLU A 4 13.55 -14.48 -8.83
C GLU A 4 14.29 -14.06 -10.10
N ILE A 5 13.58 -13.37 -11.00
CA ILE A 5 14.16 -12.86 -12.24
C ILE A 5 14.73 -11.47 -11.91
N GLU A 6 16.01 -11.29 -12.19
CA GLU A 6 16.64 -9.98 -12.28
C GLU A 6 16.47 -9.47 -13.72
N LEU A 7 16.00 -8.23 -13.86
CA LEU A 7 15.72 -7.59 -15.14
C LEU A 7 16.55 -6.30 -15.25
N GLU A 8 17.14 -6.10 -16.41
CA GLU A 8 17.62 -4.80 -16.85
C GLU A 8 16.43 -4.03 -17.44
N LEU A 9 16.13 -2.88 -16.87
CA LEU A 9 15.04 -2.00 -17.29
C LEU A 9 15.59 -0.63 -17.68
N VAL A 10 14.76 0.14 -18.36
CA VAL A 10 15.00 1.56 -18.67
C VAL A 10 13.83 2.38 -18.17
N VAL A 11 14.12 3.53 -17.58
CA VAL A 11 13.10 4.53 -17.23
C VAL A 11 12.64 5.19 -18.53
N VAL A 12 11.37 5.03 -18.88
CA VAL A 12 10.81 5.62 -20.12
C VAL A 12 9.99 6.88 -19.88
N ALA A 13 9.57 7.11 -18.64
CA ALA A 13 8.92 8.34 -18.21
C ALA A 13 9.15 8.56 -16.71
N ALA A 14 9.27 9.82 -16.31
CA ALA A 14 9.34 10.20 -14.90
C ALA A 14 8.57 11.49 -14.63
N ALA A 15 7.62 11.46 -13.70
CA ALA A 15 6.73 12.59 -13.43
C ALA A 15 6.50 12.81 -11.93
N ALA A 16 6.33 14.07 -11.52
CA ALA A 16 5.80 14.38 -10.20
C ALA A 16 4.28 14.18 -10.19
N VAL A 17 3.77 13.36 -9.27
CA VAL A 17 2.33 13.02 -9.17
C VAL A 17 1.68 13.50 -7.87
N ALA A 18 2.49 13.98 -6.93
CA ALA A 18 2.10 14.71 -5.73
C ALA A 18 3.36 15.41 -5.17
N ALA A 19 3.19 16.25 -4.15
CA ALA A 19 4.31 16.81 -3.39
C ALA A 19 5.22 15.69 -2.89
N ASP A 20 6.51 15.78 -3.25
CA ASP A 20 7.55 14.80 -2.94
C ASP A 20 7.31 13.37 -3.47
N VAL A 21 6.34 13.14 -4.37
CA VAL A 21 6.10 11.82 -4.97
C VAL A 21 6.42 11.83 -6.45
N ARG A 22 7.32 10.93 -6.85
CA ARG A 22 7.73 10.74 -8.24
C ARG A 22 7.28 9.39 -8.76
N LEU A 23 6.55 9.39 -9.88
CA LEU A 23 6.18 8.21 -10.63
C LEU A 23 7.26 7.92 -11.67
N LEU A 24 7.70 6.66 -11.74
CA LEU A 24 8.55 6.15 -12.81
C LEU A 24 7.79 5.10 -13.63
N GLU A 25 7.91 5.18 -14.95
CA GLU A 25 7.54 4.10 -15.87
C GLU A 25 8.79 3.36 -16.32
N LEU A 26 8.80 2.04 -16.13
CA LEU A 26 9.93 1.16 -16.40
C LEU A 26 9.57 0.18 -17.51
N ARG A 27 10.45 -0.01 -18.48
CA ARG A 27 10.29 -1.00 -19.55
C ARG A 27 11.53 -1.85 -19.73
N ARG A 28 11.40 -2.99 -20.41
CA ARG A 28 12.57 -3.68 -20.91
C ARG A 28 13.17 -2.89 -22.08
N PRO A 29 14.51 -2.71 -22.16
CA PRO A 29 15.15 -2.00 -23.27
C PRO A 29 14.93 -2.65 -24.63
N ASP A 30 14.71 -3.97 -24.65
CA ASP A 30 14.42 -4.77 -25.85
C ASP A 30 12.95 -4.69 -26.29
N GLY A 31 12.09 -3.99 -25.54
CA GLY A 31 10.65 -3.87 -25.81
C GLY A 31 9.85 -5.14 -25.52
N ALA A 32 10.46 -6.18 -24.94
CA ALA A 32 9.75 -7.41 -24.60
C ALA A 32 8.79 -7.19 -23.41
N GLU A 33 7.82 -8.09 -23.29
CA GLU A 33 6.87 -8.06 -22.19
C GLU A 33 7.57 -8.30 -20.83
N LEU A 34 7.10 -7.56 -19.83
CA LEU A 34 7.47 -7.77 -18.44
C LEU A 34 6.73 -8.99 -17.85
N PRO A 35 7.30 -9.61 -16.80
CA PRO A 35 6.58 -10.63 -16.04
C PRO A 35 5.21 -10.12 -15.56
N ALA A 36 4.21 -10.99 -15.65
CA ALA A 36 2.88 -10.72 -15.12
C ALA A 36 2.93 -10.54 -13.59
N TRP A 37 2.06 -9.68 -13.07
CA TRP A 37 1.92 -9.39 -11.64
C TRP A 37 0.44 -9.21 -11.29
N SER A 38 0.10 -9.19 -10.01
CA SER A 38 -1.26 -8.88 -9.57
C SER A 38 -1.27 -7.81 -8.47
N ALA A 39 -2.45 -7.28 -8.14
CA ALA A 39 -2.57 -6.18 -7.19
C ALA A 39 -1.85 -6.48 -5.84
N GLY A 40 -1.15 -5.47 -5.31
CA GLY A 40 -0.32 -5.58 -4.11
C GLY A 40 1.08 -6.16 -4.32
N ALA A 41 1.48 -6.43 -5.57
CA ALA A 41 2.87 -6.78 -5.88
C ALA A 41 3.85 -5.61 -5.64
N HIS A 42 5.12 -5.95 -5.46
CA HIS A 42 6.24 -5.00 -5.45
C HIS A 42 7.43 -5.57 -6.21
N ILE A 43 8.36 -4.68 -6.55
CA ILE A 43 9.67 -5.02 -7.10
C ILE A 43 10.76 -4.49 -6.17
N ASP A 44 11.92 -5.12 -6.23
CA ASP A 44 13.13 -4.60 -5.62
C ASP A 44 13.93 -3.86 -6.69
N MET A 45 14.08 -2.55 -6.55
CA MET A 45 14.99 -1.75 -7.38
C MET A 45 16.38 -1.80 -6.78
N LEU A 46 17.36 -2.15 -7.62
CA LEU A 46 18.78 -2.16 -7.30
C LEU A 46 19.36 -0.81 -7.74
N LEU A 47 19.67 0.02 -6.76
CA LEU A 47 20.17 1.37 -6.93
C LEU A 47 21.69 1.40 -6.70
N ASP A 48 22.31 2.57 -6.89
CA ASP A 48 23.73 2.81 -6.61
C ASP A 48 24.14 2.38 -5.19
N ASP A 49 25.45 2.14 -5.01
CA ASP A 49 26.07 1.80 -3.73
C ASP A 49 25.50 0.52 -3.09
N GLY A 50 24.91 -0.37 -3.91
CA GLY A 50 24.31 -1.63 -3.47
C GLY A 50 22.99 -1.46 -2.71
N LEU A 51 22.35 -0.27 -2.81
CA LEU A 51 21.08 -0.01 -2.16
C LEU A 51 19.94 -0.74 -2.86
N VAL A 52 19.27 -1.64 -2.14
CA VAL A 52 18.05 -2.29 -2.64
C VAL A 52 16.82 -1.69 -1.95
N ARG A 53 15.83 -1.24 -2.72
CA ARG A 53 14.56 -0.70 -2.19
C ARG A 53 13.37 -1.38 -2.83
N GLN A 54 12.36 -1.64 -2.01
CA GLN A 54 11.11 -2.25 -2.45
C GLN A 54 10.10 -1.16 -2.76
N TYR A 55 9.50 -1.23 -3.94
CA TYR A 55 8.44 -0.33 -4.36
C TYR A 55 7.26 -1.11 -4.92
N SER A 56 6.06 -0.78 -4.43
CA SER A 56 4.82 -1.39 -4.91
C SER A 56 4.59 -1.02 -6.37
N LEU A 57 4.18 -2.00 -7.16
CA LEU A 57 3.68 -1.77 -8.50
C LEU A 57 2.30 -1.13 -8.39
N CYS A 58 2.12 -0.01 -9.08
CA CYS A 58 0.93 0.83 -8.96
C CYS A 58 0.23 1.09 -10.30
N GLY A 59 0.71 0.48 -11.39
CA GLY A 59 0.10 0.58 -12.72
C GLY A 59 -1.04 -0.41 -12.96
N ASP A 60 -1.38 -0.58 -14.23
CA ASP A 60 -2.34 -1.60 -14.68
C ASP A 60 -1.65 -2.98 -14.76
N PRO A 61 -2.09 -4.00 -13.99
CA PRO A 61 -1.53 -5.35 -14.06
C PRO A 61 -1.68 -6.04 -15.42
N THR A 62 -2.61 -5.59 -16.26
CA THR A 62 -2.84 -6.12 -17.61
C THR A 62 -1.89 -5.53 -18.66
N ASP A 63 -1.30 -4.36 -18.39
CA ASP A 63 -0.28 -3.76 -19.25
C ASP A 63 1.08 -4.38 -19.00
N ARG A 64 1.44 -5.35 -19.84
CA ARG A 64 2.74 -6.04 -19.75
C ARG A 64 3.87 -5.29 -20.47
N SER A 65 3.61 -4.13 -21.06
CA SER A 65 4.64 -3.34 -21.73
C SER A 65 5.48 -2.50 -20.77
N ARG A 66 4.98 -2.25 -19.55
CA ARG A 66 5.65 -1.39 -18.55
C ARG A 66 5.27 -1.77 -17.12
N TRP A 67 6.15 -1.41 -16.20
CA TRP A 67 5.87 -1.34 -14.77
C TRP A 67 5.82 0.11 -14.33
N GLN A 68 5.01 0.40 -13.31
CA GLN A 68 4.88 1.74 -12.74
C GLN A 68 5.12 1.67 -11.23
N VAL A 69 6.03 2.51 -10.73
CA VAL A 69 6.33 2.66 -9.30
C VAL A 69 6.27 4.13 -8.90
N ALA A 70 5.64 4.44 -7.78
CA ALA A 70 5.61 5.80 -7.23
C ALA A 70 6.40 5.86 -5.92
N VAL A 71 7.34 6.79 -5.85
CA VAL A 71 8.33 6.89 -4.78
C VAL A 71 8.19 8.22 -4.07
N LEU A 72 7.87 8.17 -2.78
CA LEU A 72 7.95 9.33 -1.88
C LEU A 72 9.42 9.63 -1.56
N ARG A 73 9.83 10.89 -1.67
CA ARG A 73 11.12 11.38 -1.16
C ARG A 73 11.04 11.43 0.35
N GLU A 74 11.83 10.59 1.01
CA GLU A 74 11.91 10.50 2.46
C GLU A 74 13.26 11.08 2.90
N PRO A 75 13.28 12.32 3.46
CA PRO A 75 14.51 13.02 3.82
C PRO A 75 15.40 12.21 4.77
N ASP A 76 14.80 11.48 5.71
CA ASP A 76 15.52 10.67 6.71
C ASP A 76 15.78 9.23 6.22
N SER A 77 15.66 8.98 4.91
CA SER A 77 15.94 7.66 4.36
C SER A 77 17.44 7.39 4.22
N ARG A 78 17.79 6.11 4.12
CA ARG A 78 19.14 5.62 3.81
C ARG A 78 19.54 5.88 2.34
N GLY A 79 19.22 7.05 1.78
CA GLY A 79 19.59 7.49 0.42
C GLY A 79 18.76 6.95 -0.75
N GLY A 80 18.03 5.84 -0.60
CA GLY A 80 17.34 5.19 -1.73
C GLY A 80 16.26 6.05 -2.40
N SER A 81 15.42 6.74 -1.62
CA SER A 81 14.40 7.62 -2.20
C SER A 81 15.01 8.86 -2.85
N ALA A 82 16.05 9.45 -2.23
CA ALA A 82 16.81 10.56 -2.81
C ALA A 82 17.48 10.14 -4.12
N HIS A 83 18.06 8.93 -4.22
CA HIS A 83 18.62 8.42 -5.47
C HIS A 83 17.55 8.37 -6.58
N VAL A 84 16.36 7.81 -6.30
CA VAL A 84 15.27 7.77 -7.29
C VAL A 84 14.86 9.18 -7.73
N HIS A 85 14.80 10.14 -6.80
CA HIS A 85 14.40 11.51 -7.10
C HIS A 85 15.45 12.32 -7.83
N ASP A 86 16.72 12.16 -7.45
CA ASP A 86 17.79 13.09 -7.81
C ASP A 86 18.66 12.54 -8.97
N LYS A 87 18.65 11.23 -9.22
CA LYS A 87 19.53 10.58 -10.20
C LYS A 87 18.84 9.84 -11.34
N LEU A 88 17.64 9.29 -11.15
CA LEU A 88 16.96 8.55 -12.22
C LEU A 88 16.11 9.50 -13.08
N GLY A 89 16.34 9.53 -14.38
CA GLY A 89 15.58 10.26 -15.39
C GLY A 89 15.23 9.38 -16.58
N GLU A 90 14.51 9.94 -17.55
CA GLU A 90 14.18 9.22 -18.79
C GLU A 90 15.45 8.80 -19.53
N GLY A 91 15.49 7.55 -19.99
CA GLY A 91 16.64 6.92 -20.63
C GLY A 91 17.60 6.21 -19.68
N ASP A 92 17.50 6.44 -18.36
CA ASP A 92 18.43 5.83 -17.42
C ASP A 92 18.16 4.33 -17.21
N PRO A 93 19.23 3.51 -17.15
CA PRO A 93 19.09 2.10 -16.85
C PRO A 93 18.79 1.88 -15.37
N VAL A 94 17.99 0.87 -15.07
CA VAL A 94 17.74 0.42 -13.70
C VAL A 94 17.56 -1.08 -13.63
N LYS A 95 18.19 -1.70 -12.65
CA LYS A 95 18.02 -3.13 -12.38
C LYS A 95 16.88 -3.34 -11.40
N ALA A 96 16.07 -4.35 -11.65
CA ALA A 96 14.99 -4.73 -10.73
C ALA A 96 14.86 -6.25 -10.58
N ARG A 97 14.39 -6.67 -9.41
CA ARG A 97 13.99 -8.07 -9.15
C ARG A 97 12.51 -8.13 -8.82
N GLY A 98 11.86 -9.20 -9.26
CA GLY A 98 10.44 -9.45 -8.98
C GLY A 98 9.65 -9.76 -10.25
N PRO A 99 8.31 -9.62 -10.21
CA PRO A 99 7.48 -9.11 -9.12
C PRO A 99 7.39 -10.09 -7.92
N ARG A 100 7.19 -9.55 -6.72
CA ARG A 100 6.98 -10.28 -5.45
C ARG A 100 5.65 -9.89 -4.82
N HIS A 101 5.07 -10.79 -4.04
CA HIS A 101 3.75 -10.60 -3.41
C HIS A 101 3.84 -10.74 -1.89
N HIS A 102 3.60 -9.63 -1.18
CA HIS A 102 3.42 -9.64 0.28
C HIS A 102 2.05 -9.08 0.70
N CYS A 103 1.26 -8.56 -0.24
CA CYS A 103 -0.04 -7.92 0.03
C CYS A 103 -1.10 -8.46 -0.96
N GLU A 104 -1.34 -9.77 -0.94
CA GLU A 104 -2.29 -10.38 -1.87
C GLU A 104 -3.73 -10.00 -1.55
N LEU A 105 -4.47 -9.56 -2.57
CA LEU A 105 -5.91 -9.35 -2.46
C LEU A 105 -6.63 -10.71 -2.40
N LYS A 106 -6.95 -11.16 -1.18
CA LYS A 106 -7.71 -12.40 -0.99
C LYS A 106 -9.15 -12.24 -1.53
N PRO A 107 -9.73 -13.28 -2.15
CA PRO A 107 -11.12 -13.24 -2.61
C PRO A 107 -12.12 -12.89 -1.48
N ALA A 108 -13.06 -12.01 -1.79
CA ALA A 108 -14.19 -11.63 -0.95
C ALA A 108 -15.32 -11.04 -1.80
N ALA A 109 -16.54 -11.08 -1.27
CA ALA A 109 -17.70 -10.44 -1.90
C ALA A 109 -17.69 -8.91 -1.76
N ALA A 110 -16.97 -8.38 -0.75
CA ALA A 110 -16.87 -6.95 -0.50
C ALA A 110 -15.55 -6.54 0.17
N TYR A 111 -15.05 -5.35 -0.17
CA TYR A 111 -13.79 -4.78 0.31
C TYR A 111 -13.95 -3.39 0.92
N VAL A 112 -13.14 -3.11 1.94
CA VAL A 112 -12.86 -1.76 2.42
C VAL A 112 -11.37 -1.52 2.30
N PHE A 113 -10.98 -0.64 1.39
CA PHE A 113 -9.61 -0.22 1.18
C PHE A 113 -9.30 1.02 2.02
N VAL A 114 -8.15 1.02 2.67
CA VAL A 114 -7.65 2.13 3.46
C VAL A 114 -6.23 2.47 3.03
N ALA A 115 -5.99 3.71 2.65
CA ALA A 115 -4.67 4.16 2.19
C ALA A 115 -4.21 5.42 2.92
N GLY A 116 -2.97 5.42 3.42
CA GLY A 116 -2.31 6.56 4.03
C GLY A 116 -1.11 7.05 3.21
N GLY A 117 -1.17 8.26 2.66
CA GLY A 117 -0.09 8.86 1.86
C GLY A 117 0.35 7.95 0.71
N ILE A 118 1.67 7.69 0.60
CA ILE A 118 2.23 6.82 -0.45
C ILE A 118 1.78 5.35 -0.33
N GLY A 119 1.17 4.96 0.79
CA GLY A 119 0.52 3.66 0.97
C GLY A 119 -0.64 3.39 0.01
N ILE A 120 -1.08 4.38 -0.76
CA ILE A 120 -2.04 4.18 -1.87
C ILE A 120 -1.48 3.27 -2.97
N THR A 121 -0.16 3.19 -3.15
CA THR A 121 0.47 2.49 -4.29
C THR A 121 0.13 1.00 -4.40
N PRO A 122 0.22 0.15 -3.36
CA PRO A 122 -0.24 -1.25 -3.45
C PRO A 122 -1.76 -1.38 -3.60
N ILE A 123 -2.54 -0.38 -3.15
CA ILE A 123 -4.00 -0.37 -3.19
C ILE A 123 -4.51 0.05 -4.58
N LEU A 124 -3.79 0.90 -5.29
CA LEU A 124 -4.20 1.48 -6.58
C LEU A 124 -4.71 0.45 -7.61
N PRO A 125 -4.09 -0.73 -7.80
CA PRO A 125 -4.61 -1.77 -8.69
C PRO A 125 -5.75 -2.63 -8.10
N MET A 126 -6.02 -2.57 -6.79
CA MET A 126 -7.01 -3.44 -6.14
C MET A 126 -8.48 -3.14 -6.52
N PRO A 127 -8.93 -1.88 -6.67
CA PRO A 127 -10.27 -1.57 -7.17
C PRO A 127 -10.62 -2.25 -8.49
N ALA A 128 -9.71 -2.20 -9.47
CA ALA A 128 -9.91 -2.85 -10.77
C ALA A 128 -10.00 -4.38 -10.63
N ALA A 129 -9.20 -4.98 -9.74
CA ALA A 129 -9.29 -6.41 -9.44
C ALA A 129 -10.62 -6.79 -8.74
N ALA A 130 -11.12 -5.94 -7.84
CA ALA A 130 -12.41 -6.12 -7.19
C ALA A 130 -13.57 -6.01 -8.19
N ASP A 131 -13.55 -5.00 -9.06
CA ASP A 131 -14.54 -4.83 -10.13
C ASP A 131 -14.55 -6.04 -11.08
N ALA A 132 -13.37 -6.54 -11.48
CA ALA A 132 -13.24 -7.73 -12.33
C ALA A 132 -13.78 -9.02 -11.66
N ALA A 133 -13.71 -9.10 -10.33
CA ALA A 133 -14.27 -10.20 -9.55
C ALA A 133 -15.77 -10.02 -9.22
N GLY A 134 -16.38 -8.89 -9.60
CA GLY A 134 -17.77 -8.57 -9.27
C GLY A 134 -18.01 -8.26 -7.78
N ALA A 135 -16.97 -7.86 -7.05
CA ALA A 135 -17.05 -7.55 -5.63
C ALA A 135 -17.40 -6.08 -5.37
N ASP A 136 -18.18 -5.80 -4.31
CA ASP A 136 -18.40 -4.44 -3.84
C ASP A 136 -17.12 -3.88 -3.19
N TRP A 137 -16.88 -2.58 -3.28
CA TRP A 137 -15.74 -1.98 -2.60
C TRP A 137 -15.91 -0.49 -2.32
N ARG A 138 -15.22 -0.03 -1.27
CA ARG A 138 -15.04 1.39 -0.95
C ARG A 138 -13.58 1.66 -0.59
N LEU A 139 -13.11 2.86 -0.85
CA LEU A 139 -11.76 3.33 -0.52
C LEU A 139 -11.85 4.58 0.35
N SER A 140 -11.14 4.58 1.48
CA SER A 140 -10.86 5.79 2.25
C SER A 140 -9.36 6.08 2.20
N SER A 141 -8.99 7.24 1.66
CA SER A 141 -7.59 7.67 1.57
C SER A 141 -7.36 8.92 2.42
N GLY A 142 -6.30 8.91 3.21
CA GLY A 142 -5.85 10.07 3.97
C GLY A 142 -4.38 10.38 3.77
N GLY A 143 -4.00 11.59 4.13
CA GLY A 143 -2.63 12.09 4.03
C GLY A 143 -2.51 13.43 4.74
N ARG A 144 -1.29 13.96 4.85
CA ARG A 144 -1.04 15.21 5.59
C ARG A 144 -1.80 16.39 4.98
N THR A 145 -1.69 16.52 3.67
CA THR A 145 -2.36 17.54 2.86
C THR A 145 -2.83 16.90 1.56
N ARG A 146 -3.87 17.45 0.92
CA ARG A 146 -4.36 16.93 -0.37
C ARG A 146 -3.25 16.87 -1.42
N GLY A 147 -2.42 17.91 -1.51
CA GLY A 147 -1.30 17.98 -2.45
C GLY A 147 -0.21 16.92 -2.25
N SER A 148 -0.14 16.26 -1.08
CA SER A 148 0.79 15.16 -0.81
C SER A 148 0.22 13.76 -1.09
N MET A 149 -1.06 13.69 -1.46
CA MET A 149 -1.78 12.43 -1.67
C MET A 149 -1.78 12.06 -3.15
N ALA A 150 -0.89 11.16 -3.56
CA ALA A 150 -0.79 10.73 -4.95
C ALA A 150 -2.05 9.98 -5.42
N PHE A 151 -2.46 10.23 -6.67
CA PHE A 151 -3.53 9.51 -7.40
C PHE A 151 -4.97 9.64 -6.84
N VAL A 152 -5.18 10.34 -5.73
CA VAL A 152 -6.50 10.36 -5.07
C VAL A 152 -7.54 11.14 -5.86
N ASP A 153 -7.14 12.21 -6.55
CA ASP A 153 -8.05 13.00 -7.38
C ASP A 153 -8.52 12.21 -8.60
N ASP A 154 -7.61 11.51 -9.28
CA ASP A 154 -7.95 10.64 -10.42
C ASP A 154 -8.83 9.45 -10.01
N LEU A 155 -8.60 8.89 -8.82
CA LEU A 155 -9.44 7.83 -8.28
C LEU A 155 -10.85 8.35 -7.94
N ALA A 156 -10.95 9.50 -7.28
CA ALA A 156 -12.23 10.11 -6.94
C ALA A 156 -13.01 10.51 -8.20
N ALA A 157 -12.35 11.05 -9.22
CA ALA A 157 -12.98 11.39 -10.49
C ALA A 157 -13.52 10.16 -11.23
N ARG A 158 -12.81 9.03 -11.19
CA ARG A 158 -13.23 7.79 -11.88
C ARG A 158 -14.31 7.00 -11.13
N HIS A 159 -14.30 7.02 -9.80
CA HIS A 159 -15.11 6.12 -8.99
C HIS A 159 -16.15 6.82 -8.09
N GLY A 160 -16.19 8.15 -8.10
CA GLY A 160 -17.17 8.96 -7.38
C GLY A 160 -17.23 8.63 -5.90
N ASP A 161 -18.45 8.43 -5.39
CA ASP A 161 -18.75 8.24 -3.96
C ASP A 161 -18.11 6.97 -3.35
N ARG A 162 -17.55 6.07 -4.16
CA ARG A 162 -16.78 4.91 -3.64
C ARG A 162 -15.44 5.32 -3.04
N VAL A 163 -14.91 6.50 -3.40
CA VAL A 163 -13.60 6.99 -2.96
C VAL A 163 -13.78 8.22 -2.09
N VAL A 164 -13.39 8.09 -0.83
CA VAL A 164 -13.44 9.17 0.15
C VAL A 164 -12.02 9.66 0.42
N VAL A 165 -11.76 10.92 0.07
CA VAL A 165 -10.48 11.59 0.30
C VAL A 165 -10.58 12.42 1.58
N ARG A 166 -9.62 12.23 2.50
CA ARG A 166 -9.57 12.85 3.84
C ARG A 166 -8.19 13.45 4.12
N PRO A 167 -7.87 14.65 3.58
CA PRO A 167 -6.67 15.36 3.97
C PRO A 167 -6.73 15.71 5.47
N GLN A 168 -5.64 15.50 6.19
CA GLN A 168 -5.60 15.65 7.63
C GLN A 168 -5.74 17.11 8.08
N ASP A 169 -5.14 18.03 7.32
CA ASP A 169 -5.25 19.48 7.50
C ASP A 169 -6.67 20.02 7.28
N GLU A 170 -7.49 19.32 6.49
CA GLU A 170 -8.88 19.69 6.20
C GLU A 170 -9.91 18.98 7.10
N THR A 171 -9.69 17.69 7.38
CA THR A 171 -10.70 16.80 7.97
C THR A 171 -10.30 16.12 9.27
N GLY A 172 -9.05 16.33 9.73
CA GLY A 172 -8.49 15.62 10.87
C GLY A 172 -8.00 14.21 10.52
N LEU A 173 -7.64 13.43 11.54
CA LEU A 173 -7.20 12.05 11.33
C LEU A 173 -8.35 11.18 10.83
N LEU A 174 -8.02 10.21 9.97
CA LEU A 174 -8.99 9.21 9.52
C LEU A 174 -9.54 8.46 10.74
N ASP A 175 -10.86 8.56 10.94
CA ASP A 175 -11.56 7.77 11.94
C ASP A 175 -11.77 6.35 11.38
N LEU A 176 -10.73 5.52 11.53
CA LEU A 176 -10.80 4.11 11.18
C LEU A 176 -11.42 3.36 12.35
N PRO A 177 -12.51 2.58 12.13
CA PRO A 177 -13.03 1.72 13.17
C PRO A 177 -11.92 0.74 13.59
N VAL A 178 -11.47 0.87 14.83
CA VAL A 178 -10.48 -0.04 15.41
C VAL A 178 -11.22 -1.31 15.86
N GLY A 179 -11.41 -2.27 14.94
CA GLY A 179 -12.10 -3.52 15.22
C GLY A 179 -12.47 -4.29 13.95
N PRO A 180 -12.86 -5.59 14.05
CA PRO A 180 -13.36 -6.33 12.89
C PRO A 180 -14.60 -5.63 12.33
N ASP A 181 -14.69 -5.60 11.00
CA ASP A 181 -15.92 -5.18 10.33
C ASP A 181 -17.06 -6.11 10.77
N GLN A 182 -18.14 -5.51 11.30
CA GLN A 182 -19.28 -6.27 11.81
C GLN A 182 -20.14 -6.84 10.67
N ASP A 183 -19.87 -6.46 9.41
CA ASP A 183 -20.66 -6.81 8.24
C ASP A 183 -20.01 -7.87 7.33
N GLY A 184 -18.85 -8.42 7.71
CA GLY A 184 -18.17 -9.49 6.94
C GLY A 184 -17.40 -9.02 5.70
N ARG A 185 -17.12 -7.72 5.54
CA ARG A 185 -16.23 -7.21 4.47
C ARG A 185 -14.76 -7.38 4.87
N ARG A 186 -13.87 -7.54 3.89
CA ARG A 186 -12.42 -7.58 4.14
C ARG A 186 -11.84 -6.17 4.14
N VAL A 187 -11.06 -5.85 5.18
CA VAL A 187 -10.28 -4.61 5.24
C VAL A 187 -8.88 -4.87 4.70
N SER A 188 -8.44 -4.06 3.74
CA SER A 188 -7.04 -4.03 3.28
C SER A 188 -6.49 -2.63 3.46
N GLY A 189 -5.37 -2.51 4.17
CA GLY A 189 -4.82 -1.23 4.63
C GLY A 189 -3.33 -1.10 4.36
N ALA A 190 -2.90 0.07 3.91
CA ALA A 190 -1.48 0.42 3.78
C ALA A 190 -1.25 1.88 4.14
N GLY A 191 -0.21 2.18 4.92
CA GLY A 191 0.11 3.54 5.33
C GLY A 191 1.56 3.71 5.74
N HIS A 192 2.10 4.90 5.53
CA HIS A 192 3.34 5.34 6.17
C HIS A 192 2.98 6.13 7.43
N GLY A 193 3.46 5.70 8.59
CA GLY A 193 3.18 6.34 9.86
C GLY A 193 3.95 7.66 10.02
N ALA A 194 3.27 8.71 10.49
CA ALA A 194 3.93 9.83 11.13
C ALA A 194 4.27 9.45 12.58
N ALA A 195 5.46 9.83 13.06
CA ALA A 195 5.75 9.77 14.50
C ALA A 195 4.74 10.64 15.27
N PRO A 196 4.22 10.21 16.43
CA PRO A 196 3.32 11.05 17.20
C PRO A 196 4.10 12.16 17.91
N GLY A 197 4.04 13.38 17.36
CA GLY A 197 4.28 14.61 18.10
C GLY A 197 3.13 14.81 19.09
N GLY A 198 3.35 14.50 20.36
CA GLY A 198 2.32 14.47 21.38
C GLY A 198 1.76 15.85 21.77
N ARG A 199 0.48 15.86 22.15
CA ARG A 199 0.01 16.68 23.28
C ARG A 199 -0.45 15.73 24.38
N ASP A 200 -0.02 16.05 25.59
CA ASP A 200 -0.22 15.28 26.83
C ASP A 200 -1.71 15.11 27.18
N GLN A 201 -2.06 13.88 27.60
CA GLN A 201 -3.05 13.66 28.64
C GLN A 201 -2.43 12.71 29.68
N PRO A 202 -2.47 13.04 31.00
CA PRO A 202 -1.81 12.26 32.03
C PRO A 202 -2.67 11.05 32.44
N GLY A 203 -2.07 9.87 32.61
CA GLY A 203 -2.70 8.84 33.46
C GLY A 203 -2.52 7.35 33.15
N ARG A 204 -1.67 6.88 32.22
CA ARG A 204 -1.35 5.43 32.14
C ARG A 204 0.12 5.14 31.79
N PRO A 205 0.75 4.14 32.43
CA PRO A 205 2.14 3.80 32.18
C PRO A 205 2.31 3.17 30.78
N ARG A 206 3.26 3.71 30.01
CA ARG A 206 3.64 3.21 28.68
C ARG A 206 4.77 2.19 28.82
N GLN A 207 4.63 1.01 28.20
CA GLN A 207 5.80 0.22 27.82
C GLN A 207 6.35 0.76 26.48
N PRO A 208 7.68 0.93 26.34
CA PRO A 208 8.26 1.45 25.11
C PRO A 208 8.36 0.35 24.06
N VAL A 209 7.61 0.48 22.97
CA VAL A 209 7.89 -0.29 21.74
C VAL A 209 8.82 0.56 20.88
N ARG A 210 10.09 0.14 20.79
CA ARG A 210 11.06 0.70 19.84
C ARG A 210 10.64 0.34 18.42
N SER A 211 10.40 1.34 17.58
CA SER A 211 10.22 1.16 16.13
C SER A 211 11.54 1.45 15.42
N THR A 212 12.03 0.48 14.66
CA THR A 212 13.21 0.63 13.79
C THR A 212 12.86 0.19 12.36
N ALA A 213 13.04 1.13 11.43
CA ALA A 213 13.16 0.99 9.97
C ALA A 213 11.88 0.67 9.13
N PRO A 214 11.79 1.21 7.89
CA PRO A 214 10.61 1.10 7.04
C PRO A 214 10.70 -0.17 6.19
N THR A 215 9.89 -1.17 6.53
CA THR A 215 9.55 -2.29 5.64
C THR A 215 8.18 -2.81 6.06
N ALA A 216 7.56 -3.62 5.18
CA ALA A 216 6.25 -4.28 5.23
C ALA A 216 5.73 -4.84 6.58
N ARG A 217 6.52 -4.81 7.66
CA ARG A 217 6.15 -5.24 9.00
C ARG A 217 5.03 -4.43 9.64
N ALA A 218 4.92 -3.13 9.38
CA ALA A 218 3.83 -2.31 9.94
C ALA A 218 2.46 -2.69 9.34
N ALA A 219 2.43 -3.11 8.07
CA ALA A 219 1.24 -3.65 7.42
C ALA A 219 0.94 -5.08 7.90
N GLU A 220 1.98 -5.92 8.08
CA GLU A 220 1.83 -7.24 8.68
C GLU A 220 1.36 -7.20 10.13
N ASP A 221 1.73 -6.21 10.94
CA ASP A 221 1.23 -6.08 12.31
C ASP A 221 -0.25 -5.66 12.35
N LEU A 222 -0.70 -4.86 11.37
CA LEU A 222 -2.11 -4.53 11.19
C LEU A 222 -2.92 -5.76 10.70
N GLU A 223 -2.35 -6.56 9.79
CA GLU A 223 -2.98 -7.80 9.28
C GLU A 223 -2.94 -8.97 10.31
N ARG A 224 -1.87 -9.10 11.10
CA ARG A 224 -1.75 -10.10 12.19
C ARG A 224 -2.70 -9.78 13.35
N GLN A 225 -2.87 -8.50 13.70
CA GLN A 225 -3.87 -8.10 14.72
C GLN A 225 -5.31 -8.34 14.24
N ALA A 226 -5.58 -8.20 12.94
CA ALA A 226 -6.86 -8.57 12.35
C ALA A 226 -7.09 -10.10 12.28
N THR A 227 -6.05 -10.90 12.10
CA THR A 227 -6.17 -12.36 11.89
C THR A 227 -6.14 -13.19 13.19
N ALA A 228 -5.50 -12.69 14.26
CA ALA A 228 -5.25 -13.46 15.49
C ALA A 228 -6.49 -13.80 16.36
N ARG A 229 -7.70 -13.38 15.98
CA ARG A 229 -8.95 -13.71 16.73
C ARG A 229 -9.99 -14.49 15.92
N LEU A 230 -9.64 -15.01 14.75
CA LEU A 230 -10.52 -15.88 13.95
C LEU A 230 -10.54 -17.35 14.41
N LEU A 231 -9.72 -17.77 15.38
CA LEU A 231 -9.54 -19.20 15.71
C LEU A 231 -10.26 -19.71 16.96
N HIS A 232 -11.02 -18.90 17.69
CA HIS A 232 -11.83 -19.40 18.83
C HIS A 232 -13.30 -19.02 18.64
N PRO A 233 -14.19 -19.97 18.31
CA PRO A 233 -15.63 -19.71 18.33
C PRO A 233 -16.08 -19.43 19.78
N PRO A 234 -17.10 -18.58 20.01
CA PRO A 234 -17.67 -18.43 21.35
C PRO A 234 -18.24 -19.79 21.80
N HIS A 235 -17.81 -20.24 22.98
CA HIS A 235 -18.42 -21.37 23.68
C HIS A 235 -19.93 -21.14 23.80
N ARG A 236 -20.71 -22.02 23.18
CA ARG A 236 -22.17 -22.08 23.36
C ARG A 236 -22.45 -22.58 24.78
N PRO A 237 -23.18 -21.86 25.64
CA PRO A 237 -23.57 -22.40 26.94
C PRO A 237 -24.57 -23.55 26.74
N PRO A 238 -24.55 -24.59 27.60
CA PRO A 238 -25.48 -25.71 27.50
C PRO A 238 -26.92 -25.26 27.78
N PRO A 239 -27.93 -25.94 27.19
CA PRO A 239 -29.33 -25.59 27.42
C PRO A 239 -29.70 -25.84 28.89
N ALA A 240 -30.39 -24.86 29.49
CA ALA A 240 -30.99 -25.00 30.80
C ALA A 240 -32.07 -26.10 30.76
N GLY A 241 -31.74 -27.27 31.29
CA GLY A 241 -32.68 -28.36 31.47
C GLY A 241 -33.75 -27.98 32.50
N ARG A 242 -35.02 -28.10 32.09
CA ARG A 242 -36.22 -28.09 32.95
C ARG A 242 -36.01 -29.00 34.16
N ARG A 243 -36.21 -28.47 35.36
CA ARG A 243 -36.58 -29.28 36.52
C ARG A 243 -38.10 -29.50 36.47
N LEU A 244 -38.50 -30.77 36.50
CA LEU A 244 -39.79 -31.20 37.04
C LEU A 244 -39.71 -31.17 38.57
#